data_AF-A0A419EUD3-F1
#
_entry.id   AF-A0A419EUD3-F1
#
_cell.length_a   1.000
_cell.length_b   1.000
_cell.length_c   1.000
_cell.angle_alpha   90.00
_cell.angle_beta   90.00
_cell.angle_gamma   90.00
#
_symmetry.space_group_name_H-M   'P 1'
#
loop_
_entity.id
_entity.type
_entity.pdbx_description
1 polymer ?
#
loop_
_entity_poly.entity_id
_entity_poly.type
_entity_poly.pdbx_seq_one_letter_code
_entity_poly.pdbx_strand_id
1 'polypeptide(L)'
;MINAAVVYDAVNVLLALASLVGLILLGKFIPSRRVRIVVAIALILIILTSPIYMLCMRVFKLYEVAYAGEMIGKVEKGTFAKVMRFRDIAVLGHVFEFISIALIVGASKVMLALPRAGETNGGTPQ
;
A
#
# COMPACT_ATOMS: atom_id res chain seq x y z
N MET A 1 17.85 -20.96 -6.33
CA MET A 1 16.54 -20.39 -6.69
C MET A 1 16.31 -19.17 -5.82
N ILE A 2 16.01 -18.01 -6.40
CA ILE A 2 15.67 -16.82 -5.60
C ILE A 2 14.30 -17.09 -4.96
N ASN A 3 14.22 -16.95 -3.64
CA ASN A 3 12.98 -17.13 -2.90
C ASN A 3 12.01 -16.01 -3.29
N ALA A 4 10.85 -16.36 -3.86
CA ALA A 4 9.83 -15.40 -4.27
C ALA A 4 9.45 -14.44 -3.13
N ALA A 5 9.39 -14.93 -1.88
CA ALA A 5 9.08 -14.11 -0.71
C ALA A 5 10.10 -12.97 -0.50
N VAL A 6 11.38 -13.22 -0.76
CA VAL A 6 12.45 -12.22 -0.61
C VAL A 6 12.33 -11.12 -1.67
N VAL A 7 11.99 -11.49 -2.91
CA VAL A 7 11.75 -10.52 -3.99
C VAL A 7 10.54 -9.66 -3.67
N TYR A 8 9.45 -10.27 -3.22
CA TYR A 8 8.25 -9.54 -2.81
C TYR A 8 8.50 -8.59 -1.64
N ASP A 9 9.24 -9.01 -0.61
CA ASP A 9 9.63 -8.15 0.51
C ASP A 9 10.47 -6.96 0.01
N ALA A 10 11.44 -7.19 -0.88
CA ALA A 10 12.26 -6.12 -1.45
C ALA A 10 11.43 -5.12 -2.27
N VAL A 11 10.47 -5.59 -3.08
CA VAL A 11 9.57 -4.73 -3.86
C VAL A 11 8.69 -3.88 -2.93
N ASN A 12 8.13 -4.46 -1.86
CA ASN A 12 7.33 -3.71 -0.89
C ASN A 12 8.16 -2.64 -0.17
N VAL A 13 9.40 -2.95 0.23
CA VAL A 13 10.30 -1.96 0.82
C VAL A 13 10.58 -0.82 -0.16
N LEU A 14 10.86 -1.12 -1.42
CA LEU A 14 11.06 -0.10 -2.46
C LEU A 14 9.81 0.76 -2.68
N LEU A 15 8.62 0.15 -2.66
CA LEU A 15 7.35 0.85 -2.81
C LEU A 15 7.06 1.78 -1.63
N ALA A 16 7.34 1.35 -0.40
CA ALA A 16 7.24 2.17 0.79
C ALA A 16 8.21 3.36 0.74
N LEU A 17 9.46 3.14 0.32
CA LEU A 17 10.45 4.19 0.14
C LEU A 17 10.03 5.19 -0.95
N ALA A 18 9.56 4.71 -2.10
CA ALA A 18 9.05 5.57 -3.17
C ALA A 18 7.85 6.41 -2.70
N SER A 19 6.96 5.82 -1.91
CA SER A 19 5.80 6.52 -1.34
C SER A 19 6.21 7.58 -0.33
N LEU A 20 7.25 7.32 0.47
CA LEU A 20 7.82 8.29 1.41
C LEU A 20 8.45 9.48 0.69
N VAL A 21 9.23 9.22 -0.37
CA VAL A 21 9.79 10.26 -1.24
C VAL A 21 8.66 11.06 -1.90
N GLY A 22 7.60 10.38 -2.36
CA GLY A 22 6.40 11.02 -2.88
C GLY A 22 5.76 11.99 -1.89
N LEU A 23 5.58 11.59 -0.62
CA LEU A 23 5.04 12.45 0.43
C LEU A 23 5.85 13.72 0.65
N ILE A 24 7.19 13.62 0.65
CA ILE A 24 8.08 14.78 0.82
C ILE A 24 7.93 15.73 -0.38
N LEU A 25 7.83 15.18 -1.59
CA LEU A 25 7.78 15.95 -2.83
C LEU A 25 6.37 16.44 -3.20
N LEU A 26 5.32 15.99 -2.52
CA LEU A 26 3.92 16.31 -2.84
C LEU A 26 3.66 17.82 -2.91
N GLY A 27 4.28 18.57 -2.00
CA GLY A 27 4.15 20.02 -1.92
C GLY A 27 4.70 20.76 -3.14
N LYS A 28 5.69 20.16 -3.82
CA LYS A 28 6.36 20.72 -5.00
C LYS A 28 5.59 20.46 -6.30
N PHE A 29 4.94 19.29 -6.41
CA PHE A 29 4.32 18.85 -7.67
C PHE A 29 2.80 19.00 -7.71
N ILE A 30 2.12 19.08 -6.55
CA ILE A 30 0.66 19.17 -6.48
C ILE A 30 0.25 20.52 -5.90
N PRO A 31 -0.19 21.50 -6.74
CA PRO A 31 -0.55 22.83 -6.26
C PRO A 31 -1.89 22.85 -5.50
N SER A 32 -2.83 21.97 -5.85
CA SER A 32 -4.15 21.91 -5.21
C SER A 32 -4.08 21.24 -3.82
N ARG A 33 -4.46 21.99 -2.77
CA ARG A 33 -4.48 21.50 -1.38
C ARG A 33 -5.37 20.26 -1.19
N ARG A 34 -6.55 20.22 -1.83
CA ARG A 34 -7.48 19.08 -1.71
C ARG A 34 -6.90 17.80 -2.33
N VAL A 35 -6.36 17.93 -3.55
CA VAL A 35 -5.70 16.80 -4.23
C VAL A 35 -4.48 16.34 -3.45
N ARG A 36 -3.69 17.27 -2.91
CA ARG A 36 -2.52 16.96 -2.09
C ARG A 36 -2.88 16.10 -0.88
N ILE A 37 -3.96 16.42 -0.18
CA ILE A 37 -4.43 15.63 0.97
C ILE A 37 -4.84 14.22 0.52
N VAL A 38 -5.59 14.09 -0.57
CA VAL A 38 -6.04 12.79 -1.09
C VAL A 38 -4.86 11.90 -1.49
N VAL A 39 -3.89 12.44 -2.23
CA VAL A 39 -2.69 11.70 -2.63
C VAL A 39 -1.83 11.38 -1.41
N ALA A 40 -1.71 12.29 -0.43
CA ALA A 40 -0.98 12.01 0.80
C ALA A 40 -1.60 10.84 1.58
N ILE A 41 -2.93 10.80 1.71
CA ILE A 41 -3.65 9.68 2.33
C ILE A 41 -3.36 8.38 1.59
N ALA A 42 -3.40 8.39 0.25
CA ALA A 42 -3.10 7.20 -0.54
C ALA A 42 -1.67 6.70 -0.35
N LEU A 43 -0.67 7.59 -0.34
CA LEU A 43 0.72 7.22 -0.10
C LEU A 43 0.94 6.70 1.32
N ILE A 44 0.27 7.26 2.33
CA ILE A 44 0.31 6.76 3.71
C ILE A 44 -0.28 5.35 3.77
N LEU A 45 -1.40 5.09 3.11
CA LEU A 45 -1.99 3.75 3.05
C LEU A 45 -1.06 2.74 2.36
N ILE A 46 -0.34 3.13 1.31
CA ILE A 46 0.70 2.28 0.68
C ILE A 46 1.86 1.99 1.65
N ILE A 47 2.29 2.99 2.43
CA ILE A 47 3.33 2.80 3.44
C ILE A 47 2.85 1.84 4.54
N LEU A 48 1.58 1.91 4.94
CA LEU A 48 1.01 1.03 5.97
C LEU A 48 0.79 -0.40 5.48
N THR A 49 0.51 -0.60 4.19
CA THR A 49 0.30 -1.94 3.61
C THR A 49 1.57 -2.76 3.55
N SER A 50 2.73 -2.15 3.29
CA SER A 50 4.02 -2.84 3.24
C SER A 50 4.38 -3.61 4.53
N PRO A 51 4.37 -3.01 5.74
CA PRO A 51 4.64 -3.73 6.98
C PRO A 51 3.52 -4.72 7.35
N ILE A 52 2.26 -4.41 7.01
CA ILE A 52 1.17 -5.37 7.15
C ILE A 52 1.51 -6.61 6.33
N TYR A 53 1.83 -6.47 5.04
CA TYR A 53 2.17 -7.58 4.15
C TYR A 53 3.39 -8.41 4.62
N MET A 54 4.46 -7.76 5.05
CA MET A 54 5.63 -8.46 5.62
C MET A 54 5.25 -9.26 6.87
N LEU A 55 4.39 -8.71 7.73
CA LEU A 55 3.84 -9.42 8.87
C LEU A 55 2.95 -10.60 8.42
N CYS A 56 2.13 -10.41 7.38
CA CYS A 56 1.28 -11.44 6.78
C CYS A 56 2.10 -12.65 6.35
N MET A 57 3.17 -12.42 5.56
CA MET A 57 4.03 -13.48 5.03
C MET A 57 4.72 -14.26 6.15
N ARG A 58 5.13 -13.57 7.22
CA ARG A 58 5.70 -14.22 8.42
C ARG A 58 4.65 -15.04 9.18
N VAL A 59 3.44 -14.49 9.34
CA VAL A 59 2.29 -15.20 9.95
C VAL A 59 1.89 -16.41 9.11
N PHE A 60 1.92 -16.31 7.79
CA PHE A 60 1.58 -17.42 6.90
C PHE A 60 2.60 -18.56 6.99
N LYS A 61 3.90 -18.24 7.07
CA LYS A 61 4.92 -19.24 7.39
C LYS A 61 4.73 -19.85 8.78
N LEU A 62 4.39 -19.04 9.78
CA LEU A 62 4.08 -19.53 11.12
C LEU A 62 2.84 -20.44 11.11
N TYR A 63 1.85 -20.16 10.26
CA TYR A 63 0.67 -21.00 10.05
C TYR A 63 1.05 -22.34 9.44
N GLU A 64 1.84 -22.37 8.37
CA GLU A 64 2.29 -23.62 7.74
C GLU A 64 3.07 -24.49 8.73
N VAL A 65 3.96 -23.88 9.52
CA VAL A 65 4.73 -24.57 10.56
C VAL A 65 3.83 -25.04 11.70
N ALA A 66 2.88 -24.21 12.16
CA ALA A 66 1.96 -24.58 13.22
C ALA A 66 1.00 -25.69 12.80
N TYR A 67 0.51 -25.67 11.56
CA TYR A 67 -0.34 -26.71 10.98
C TYR A 67 0.41 -28.04 10.86
N ALA A 68 1.64 -28.03 10.33
CA ALA A 68 2.49 -29.22 10.29
C ALA A 68 2.79 -29.73 11.71
N GLY A 69 3.04 -28.83 12.65
CA GLY A 69 3.25 -29.15 14.06
C GLY A 69 2.02 -29.76 14.72
N GLU A 70 0.81 -29.24 14.44
CA GLU A 70 -0.46 -29.80 14.94
C GLU A 70 -0.72 -31.18 14.35
N MET A 71 -0.50 -31.36 13.05
CA MET A 71 -0.65 -32.66 12.37
C MET A 71 0.28 -33.74 12.91
N ILE A 72 1.44 -33.35 13.48
CA ILE A 72 2.41 -34.26 14.10
C ILE A 72 2.21 -34.33 15.64
N GLY A 73 1.19 -33.65 16.18
CA GLY A 73 0.87 -33.64 17.61
C GLY A 73 1.83 -32.83 18.49
N LYS A 74 2.67 -31.97 17.89
CA LYS A 74 3.68 -31.15 18.57
C LYS A 74 3.24 -29.72 18.90
N VAL A 75 2.05 -29.29 18.46
CA VAL A 75 1.51 -27.94 18.70
C VAL A 75 0.08 -28.02 19.25
N GLU A 76 -0.21 -27.26 20.31
CA GLU A 76 -1.54 -27.15 20.89
C GLU A 76 -2.52 -26.37 19.98
N LYS A 77 -3.76 -26.87 19.86
CA LYS A 77 -4.87 -26.25 19.09
C LYS A 77 -5.10 -24.76 19.36
N GLY A 78 -4.88 -24.31 20.60
CA GLY A 78 -5.05 -22.90 20.99
C GLY A 78 -4.03 -21.95 20.33
N THR A 79 -2.86 -22.46 19.98
CA THR A 79 -1.80 -21.70 19.29
C THR A 79 -2.13 -21.55 17.80
N PHE A 80 -2.68 -22.59 17.19
CA PHE A 80 -3.16 -22.55 15.80
C PHE A 80 -4.28 -21.52 15.57
N ALA A 81 -5.26 -21.47 16.48
CA ALA A 81 -6.37 -20.50 16.40
C ALA A 81 -5.91 -19.03 16.51
N LYS A 82 -4.84 -18.74 17.26
CA LYS A 82 -4.27 -17.38 17.32
C LYS A 82 -3.64 -16.98 16.00
N VAL A 83 -2.88 -17.88 15.36
CA VAL A 83 -2.25 -17.62 14.06
C VAL A 83 -3.29 -17.37 12.97
N MET A 84 -4.42 -18.10 12.99
CA MET A 84 -5.55 -17.86 12.09
C MET A 84 -6.13 -16.45 12.18
N ARG A 85 -6.27 -15.87 13.39
CA ARG A 85 -6.77 -14.48 13.55
C ARG A 85 -5.84 -13.44 12.95
N PHE A 86 -4.52 -13.66 12.96
CA PHE A 86 -3.57 -12.76 12.33
C PHE A 86 -3.63 -12.80 10.80
N ARG A 87 -4.08 -13.91 10.21
CA ARG A 87 -4.35 -14.02 8.76
C ARG A 87 -5.50 -13.11 8.32
N ASP A 88 -6.53 -12.92 9.14
CA ASP A 88 -7.65 -12.05 8.77
C ASP A 88 -7.23 -10.56 8.78
N ILE A 89 -6.39 -10.17 9.74
CA ILE A 89 -5.77 -8.84 9.79
C ILE A 89 -4.87 -8.62 8.57
N ALA A 90 -4.18 -9.67 8.13
CA ALA A 90 -3.34 -9.65 6.96
C ALA A 90 -4.11 -9.32 5.66
N VAL A 91 -5.33 -9.85 5.50
CA VAL A 91 -6.19 -9.59 4.33
C VAL A 91 -6.63 -8.12 4.26
N LEU A 92 -6.68 -7.38 5.38
CA LEU A 92 -6.96 -5.94 5.37
C LEU A 92 -5.90 -5.13 4.61
N GLY A 93 -4.66 -5.64 4.51
CA GLY A 93 -3.61 -5.01 3.71
C GLY A 93 -4.02 -4.82 2.25
N HIS A 94 -4.66 -5.81 1.64
CA HIS A 94 -5.15 -5.71 0.26
C HIS A 94 -6.26 -4.66 0.12
N VAL A 95 -7.13 -4.51 1.12
CA VAL A 95 -8.20 -3.50 1.10
C VAL A 95 -7.61 -2.09 1.08
N PHE A 96 -6.59 -1.83 1.89
CA PHE A 96 -5.90 -0.53 1.89
C PHE A 96 -5.17 -0.25 0.57
N GLU A 97 -4.60 -1.27 -0.07
CA GLU A 97 -3.96 -1.14 -1.37
C GLU A 97 -4.96 -0.75 -2.47
N PHE A 98 -6.13 -1.41 -2.52
CA PHE A 98 -7.22 -1.06 -3.42
C PHE A 98 -7.73 0.37 -3.21
N ILE A 99 -7.94 0.77 -1.95
CA ILE A 99 -8.34 2.14 -1.61
C ILE A 99 -7.28 3.14 -2.07
N SER A 100 -6.00 2.85 -1.86
CA SER A 100 -4.89 3.71 -2.28
C SER A 100 -4.87 3.93 -3.78
N ILE A 101 -5.01 2.85 -4.57
CA ILE A 101 -5.06 2.93 -6.02
C ILE A 101 -6.28 3.75 -6.48
N ALA A 102 -7.45 3.51 -5.89
CA ALA A 102 -8.67 4.27 -6.22
C ALA A 102 -8.50 5.77 -5.94
N LEU A 103 -7.88 6.14 -4.81
CA LEU A 103 -7.60 7.52 -4.45
C LEU A 103 -6.59 8.17 -5.39
N ILE A 104 -5.52 7.45 -5.77
CA ILE A 104 -4.51 7.94 -6.73
C ILE A 104 -5.17 8.16 -8.10
N VAL A 105 -5.89 7.17 -8.62
CA VAL A 105 -6.60 7.27 -9.92
C VAL A 105 -7.62 8.41 -9.90
N GLY A 106 -8.38 8.56 -8.82
CA GLY A 106 -9.32 9.66 -8.62
C GLY A 106 -8.63 11.02 -8.62
N ALA A 107 -7.53 11.15 -7.87
CA ALA A 107 -6.72 12.36 -7.82
C ALA A 107 -6.10 12.71 -9.19
N SER A 108 -5.59 11.73 -9.94
CA SER A 108 -5.04 11.93 -11.28
C SER A 108 -6.07 12.46 -12.27
N LYS A 109 -7.31 11.94 -12.24
CA LYS A 109 -8.40 12.46 -13.09
C LYS A 109 -8.72 13.91 -12.78
N VAL A 110 -8.75 14.29 -11.51
CA VAL A 110 -8.97 15.69 -11.08
C VAL A 110 -7.81 16.59 -11.51
N MET A 111 -6.56 16.13 -11.42
CA MET A 111 -5.40 16.89 -11.87
C MET A 111 -5.37 17.12 -13.39
N LEU A 112 -5.81 16.13 -14.19
CA LEU A 112 -5.90 16.25 -15.64
C LEU A 112 -7.06 17.13 -16.11
N ALA A 113 -8.12 17.26 -15.31
CA ALA A 113 -9.27 18.11 -15.59
C ALA A 113 -9.07 19.58 -15.17
N LEU A 114 -8.03 19.89 -14.40
CA LEU A 114 -7.70 21.28 -14.05
C LEU A 114 -7.06 21.95 -15.28
N PRO A 115 -7.58 23.11 -15.73
CA PRO A 115 -6.95 23.85 -16.83
C PRO A 115 -5.51 24.14 -16.44
N ARG A 116 -4.56 23.77 -17.31
CA ARG A 116 -3.15 24.10 -17.12
C ARG A 116 -3.06 25.61 -17.06
N ALA A 117 -2.64 26.15 -15.92
CA ALA A 117 -2.32 27.57 -15.79
C ALA A 117 -1.24 27.91 -16.82
N GLY A 118 -1.68 28.44 -17.97
CA GLY A 118 -0.88 28.56 -19.18
C GLY A 118 -1.71 28.67 -20.48
N GLU A 119 -2.95 28.16 -20.51
CA GLU A 119 -3.79 28.22 -21.73
C GLU A 119 -4.71 29.45 -21.84
N THR A 120 -4.77 30.33 -20.84
CA THR A 120 -5.68 31.49 -20.84
C THR A 120 -5.08 32.82 -21.33
N ASN A 121 -3.84 32.86 -21.83
CA ASN A 121 -3.19 34.08 -22.34
C ASN A 121 -2.82 34.01 -23.84
N GLY A 122 -3.65 33.35 -24.66
CA GLY A 122 -3.44 33.28 -26.13
C GLY A 122 -4.50 34.00 -26.97
N GLY A 123 -5.55 34.56 -26.37
CA GLY A 123 -6.64 35.20 -27.11
C GLY A 123 -6.72 36.70 -26.81
N THR A 124 -5.92 37.51 -27.49
CA THR A 124 -6.21 38.94 -27.60
C THR A 124 -7.38 39.17 -28.56
N PRO A 125 -8.30 40.11 -28.24
CA PRO A 125 -9.42 40.49 -29.08
C PRO A 125 -8.95 41.32 -30.29
N GLN A 126 -9.56 41.07 -31.45
CA GLN A 126 -9.66 42.04 -32.55
C GLN A 126 -11.13 42.12 -32.98
#